data_AF-A0AAX2A2I5-F1
#
_entry.id   AF-A0AAX2A2I5-F1
#
_cell.length_a   1.000
_cell.length_b   1.000
_cell.length_c   1.000
_cell.angle_alpha   90.00
_cell.angle_beta   90.00
_cell.angle_gamma   90.00
#
_symmetry.space_group_name_H-M   'P 1'
#
loop_
_entity.id
_entity.type
_entity.pdbx_description
1 polymer ?
#
loop_
_entity_poly.entity_id
_entity_poly.type
_entity_poly.pdbx_seq_one_letter_code
_entity_poly.pdbx_strand_id
1 'polypeptide(L)'
;KQDHQRLANWIIALGHHIQVEKMNFRALQAKAKETKVDANGKYKKKKRFGKSIANRAPSLFLNILNQKLQYEGYSLQYIDTFRVKASQYDHQNDEYNKKTLSQRWHEVDGRRVQRDLYSAFLIMNVKDNRKEIDRQKCLERWDQFIRLHDEEIKRLRLHSCVVSSMGI
;
A
#
# COMPACT_ATOMS: atom_id res chain seq x y z
N LYS A 1 -13.70 8.32 -13.66
CA LYS A 1 -14.35 9.13 -12.60
C LYS A 1 -15.50 8.37 -11.92
N GLN A 2 -16.44 7.76 -12.67
CA GLN A 2 -17.54 6.98 -12.07
C GLN A 2 -17.06 5.81 -11.19
N ASP A 3 -16.07 5.03 -11.64
CA ASP A 3 -15.54 3.92 -10.83
C ASP A 3 -14.86 4.39 -9.55
N HIS A 4 -14.19 5.55 -9.57
CA HIS A 4 -13.63 6.16 -8.37
C HIS A 4 -14.72 6.57 -7.38
N GLN A 5 -15.85 7.06 -7.86
CA GLN A 5 -17.00 7.42 -7.01
C GLN A 5 -17.60 6.17 -6.37
N ARG A 6 -17.79 5.08 -7.13
CA ARG A 6 -18.27 3.79 -6.62
C ARG A 6 -17.33 3.22 -5.57
N LEU A 7 -16.03 3.20 -5.86
CA LEU A 7 -15.02 2.72 -4.92
C LEU A 7 -14.99 3.57 -3.64
N ALA A 8 -15.06 4.90 -3.76
CA ALA A 8 -15.07 5.77 -2.59
C ALA A 8 -16.31 5.56 -1.71
N ASN A 9 -17.49 5.39 -2.31
CA ASN A 9 -18.71 5.06 -1.57
C ASN A 9 -18.59 3.72 -0.85
N TRP A 10 -18.03 2.71 -1.52
CA TRP A 10 -17.82 1.39 -0.91
C TRP A 10 -16.86 1.48 0.28
N ILE A 11 -15.74 2.20 0.16
CA ILE A 11 -14.80 2.38 1.27
C ILE A 11 -15.46 3.10 2.46
N ILE A 12 -16.21 4.18 2.21
CA ILE A 12 -16.89 4.93 3.28
C ILE A 12 -17.91 4.06 4.00
N ALA A 13 -18.63 3.20 3.27
CA ALA A 13 -19.55 2.24 3.88
C ALA A 13 -18.86 1.22 4.82
N LEU A 14 -17.55 1.00 4.67
CA LEU A 14 -16.77 0.17 5.60
C LEU A 14 -16.32 0.95 6.86
N GLY A 15 -16.17 2.27 6.75
CA GLY A 15 -15.82 3.13 7.88
C GLY A 15 -15.18 4.46 7.48
N HIS A 16 -15.15 5.38 8.44
CA HIS A 16 -14.69 6.76 8.23
C HIS A 16 -13.21 6.98 8.61
N HIS A 17 -12.61 6.09 9.42
CA HIS A 17 -11.21 6.19 9.81
C HIS A 17 -10.30 5.58 8.73
N ILE A 18 -9.88 6.40 7.78
CA ILE A 18 -9.09 5.96 6.62
C ILE A 18 -7.70 6.57 6.65
N GLN A 19 -6.69 5.71 6.74
CA GLN A 19 -5.29 6.07 6.75
C GLN A 19 -4.64 5.80 5.39
N VAL A 20 -3.79 6.72 4.94
CA VAL A 20 -3.15 6.67 3.61
C VAL A 20 -1.68 7.07 3.70
N GLU A 21 -0.83 6.36 2.96
CA GLU A 21 0.55 6.75 2.75
C GLU A 21 0.68 8.05 1.95
N LYS A 22 1.43 9.02 2.47
CA LYS A 22 1.73 10.25 1.73
C LYS A 22 2.66 9.94 0.57
N MET A 23 2.14 10.06 -0.66
CA MET A 23 2.85 9.78 -1.90
C MET A 23 3.07 11.03 -2.75
N ASN A 24 4.26 11.18 -3.34
CA ASN A 24 4.55 12.23 -4.31
C ASN A 24 4.25 11.74 -5.73
N PHE A 25 2.98 11.79 -6.14
CA PHE A 25 2.54 11.35 -7.47
C PHE A 25 3.23 12.10 -8.61
N ARG A 26 3.55 13.39 -8.43
CA ARG A 26 4.26 14.21 -9.43
C ARG A 26 5.67 13.69 -9.66
N ALA A 27 6.40 13.38 -8.59
CA ALA A 27 7.74 12.78 -8.68
C ALA A 27 7.70 11.34 -9.27
N LEU A 28 6.63 10.59 -9.01
CA LEU A 28 6.44 9.27 -9.62
C LEU A 28 6.12 9.35 -11.11
N GLN A 29 5.34 10.34 -11.53
CA GLN A 29 4.98 10.58 -12.92
C GLN A 29 6.20 11.00 -13.76
N ALA A 30 7.14 11.72 -13.17
CA ALA A 30 8.34 12.19 -13.85
C ALA A 30 9.16 11.02 -14.46
N LYS A 31 9.47 11.16 -15.74
CA LYS A 31 10.34 10.25 -16.49
C LYS A 31 11.81 10.54 -16.16
N ALA A 32 12.63 9.50 -16.07
CA ALA A 32 14.08 9.67 -15.94
C ALA A 32 14.63 10.44 -17.16
N LYS A 33 15.42 11.49 -16.91
CA LYS A 33 16.04 12.29 -17.98
C LYS A 33 17.16 11.50 -18.66
N GLU A 34 18.08 11.00 -17.86
CA GLU A 34 19.24 10.23 -18.32
C GLU A 34 18.88 8.86 -18.88
N THR A 35 19.64 8.44 -19.87
CA THR A 35 19.62 7.08 -20.42
C THR A 35 20.78 6.31 -19.82
N LYS A 36 20.49 5.18 -19.14
CA LYS A 36 21.52 4.31 -18.58
C LYS A 36 21.83 3.18 -19.54
N VAL A 37 23.10 2.79 -19.63
CA VAL A 37 23.58 1.62 -20.38
C VAL A 37 24.03 0.58 -19.35
N ASP A 38 23.83 -0.71 -19.65
CA ASP A 38 24.38 -1.80 -18.83
C ASP A 38 25.83 -2.14 -19.24
N ALA A 39 26.45 -3.07 -18.49
CA ALA A 39 27.83 -3.47 -18.73
C ALA A 39 28.04 -4.12 -20.11
N ASN A 40 26.96 -4.59 -20.76
CA ASN A 40 26.98 -5.23 -22.07
C ASN A 40 26.68 -4.24 -23.21
N GLY A 41 26.67 -2.93 -22.92
CA GLY A 41 26.37 -1.90 -23.92
C GLY A 41 24.89 -1.73 -24.26
N LYS A 42 23.97 -2.43 -23.56
CA LYS A 42 22.53 -2.37 -23.84
C LYS A 42 21.84 -1.26 -23.03
N TYR A 43 21.00 -0.49 -23.70
CA TYR A 43 20.22 0.58 -23.07
C TYR A 43 19.20 0.03 -22.06
N LYS A 44 19.27 0.50 -20.81
CA LYS A 44 18.28 0.21 -19.77
C LYS A 44 16.98 0.94 -20.04
N LYS A 45 15.86 0.29 -19.76
CA LYS A 45 14.52 0.89 -19.86
C LYS A 45 14.38 2.02 -18.84
N LYS A 46 13.98 3.21 -19.31
CA LYS A 46 13.63 4.35 -18.43
C LYS A 46 12.35 4.03 -17.63
N LYS A 47 12.24 4.58 -16.43
CA LYS A 47 11.04 4.55 -15.56
C LYS A 47 9.79 5.01 -16.32
N ARG A 48 8.66 4.26 -16.21
CA ARG A 48 7.42 4.51 -16.98
C ARG A 48 6.13 4.62 -16.15
N PHE A 49 6.19 4.96 -14.86
CA PHE A 49 4.97 5.03 -14.04
C PHE A 49 3.97 6.10 -14.49
N GLY A 50 4.39 7.12 -15.25
CA GLY A 50 3.50 8.18 -15.74
C GLY A 50 2.26 7.68 -16.49
N LYS A 51 2.40 6.66 -17.36
CA LYS A 51 1.24 6.07 -18.07
C LYS A 51 0.27 5.37 -17.10
N SER A 52 0.81 4.64 -16.12
CA SER A 52 -0.01 3.95 -15.11
C SER A 52 -0.74 4.94 -14.22
N ILE A 53 -0.05 6.01 -13.77
CA ILE A 53 -0.63 7.08 -12.97
C ILE A 53 -1.71 7.83 -13.75
N ALA A 54 -1.49 8.12 -15.04
CA ALA A 54 -2.51 8.75 -15.87
C ALA A 54 -3.76 7.86 -16.02
N ASN A 55 -3.57 6.55 -16.22
CA ASN A 55 -4.68 5.61 -16.41
C ASN A 55 -5.46 5.31 -15.10
N ARG A 56 -4.75 5.15 -13.98
CA ARG A 56 -5.36 4.79 -12.68
C ARG A 56 -5.80 6.01 -11.87
N ALA A 57 -5.18 7.16 -12.11
CA ALA A 57 -5.44 8.45 -11.49
C ALA A 57 -5.61 8.38 -9.94
N PRO A 58 -4.62 7.84 -9.20
CA PRO A 58 -4.72 7.65 -7.74
C PRO A 58 -4.91 8.95 -6.96
N SER A 59 -4.28 10.04 -7.40
CA SER A 59 -4.46 11.37 -6.79
C SER A 59 -5.92 11.86 -6.91
N LEU A 60 -6.55 11.65 -8.07
CA LEU A 60 -7.96 11.98 -8.28
C LEU A 60 -8.87 11.14 -7.37
N PHE A 61 -8.56 9.86 -7.22
CA PHE A 61 -9.30 8.97 -6.34
C PHE A 61 -9.23 9.45 -4.87
N LEU A 62 -8.02 9.76 -4.36
CA LEU A 62 -7.86 10.28 -3.00
C LEU A 62 -8.60 11.60 -2.79
N ASN A 63 -8.61 12.49 -3.79
CA ASN A 63 -9.38 13.73 -3.73
C ASN A 63 -10.89 13.47 -3.64
N ILE A 64 -11.42 12.55 -4.45
CA ILE A 64 -12.85 12.17 -4.42
C ILE A 64 -13.20 11.57 -3.06
N LEU A 65 -12.37 10.67 -2.54
CA LEU A 65 -12.57 10.03 -1.25
C LEU A 65 -12.55 11.06 -0.11
N ASN A 66 -11.58 11.97 -0.10
CA ASN A 66 -11.47 13.01 0.91
C ASN A 66 -12.66 13.98 0.87
N GLN A 67 -13.11 14.38 -0.32
CA GLN A 67 -14.29 15.24 -0.47
C GLN A 67 -15.53 14.59 0.15
N LYS A 68 -15.75 13.29 -0.11
CA LYS A 68 -16.88 12.56 0.48
C LYS A 68 -16.80 12.46 1.98
N LEU A 69 -15.63 12.13 2.53
CA LEU A 69 -15.42 12.13 3.98
C LEU A 69 -15.71 13.49 4.60
N GLN A 70 -15.31 14.58 3.94
CA GLN A 70 -15.56 15.95 4.42
C GLN A 70 -17.05 16.30 4.49
N TYR A 71 -17.88 15.76 3.58
CA TYR A 71 -19.33 15.93 3.66
C TYR A 71 -19.93 15.27 4.92
N GLU A 72 -19.27 14.25 5.46
CA GLU A 72 -19.68 13.55 6.69
C GLU A 72 -18.92 14.02 7.93
N GLY A 73 -18.11 15.08 7.83
CA GLY A 73 -17.32 15.63 8.94
C GLY A 73 -15.97 14.94 9.20
N TYR A 74 -15.52 14.07 8.30
CA TYR A 74 -14.26 13.33 8.40
C TYR A 74 -13.21 13.80 7.38
N SER A 75 -11.98 13.27 7.48
CA SER A 75 -10.91 13.54 6.52
C SER A 75 -9.91 12.39 6.42
N LEU A 76 -9.24 12.28 5.28
CA LEU A 76 -8.16 11.31 5.10
C LEU A 76 -6.99 11.60 6.05
N GLN A 77 -6.54 10.55 6.72
CA GLN A 77 -5.41 10.61 7.65
C GLN A 77 -4.13 10.21 6.91
N TYR A 78 -3.20 11.15 6.74
CA TYR A 78 -1.91 10.87 6.12
C TYR A 78 -0.89 10.42 7.15
N ILE A 79 -0.25 9.29 6.91
CA ILE A 79 0.85 8.80 7.76
C ILE A 79 2.22 9.31 7.27
N ASP A 80 3.15 9.42 8.19
CA ASP A 80 4.56 9.73 7.88
C ASP A 80 5.26 8.46 7.37
N THR A 81 5.28 8.30 6.05
CA THR A 81 5.87 7.15 5.37
C THR A 81 7.36 6.98 5.64
N PHE A 82 8.09 8.07 5.91
CA PHE A 82 9.52 8.03 6.20
C PHE A 82 9.81 7.51 7.60
N ARG A 83 8.93 7.78 8.57
CA ARG A 83 9.06 7.26 9.93
C ARG A 83 8.49 5.85 10.06
N VAL A 84 7.28 5.63 9.56
CA VAL A 84 6.57 4.34 9.68
C VAL A 84 7.24 3.22 8.89
N LYS A 85 7.69 3.48 7.65
CA LYS A 85 8.33 2.50 6.75
C LYS A 85 7.66 1.10 6.77
N ALA A 86 6.33 1.04 6.71
CA ALA A 86 5.55 -0.19 6.89
C ALA A 86 6.00 -1.35 5.96
N SER A 87 6.38 -1.06 4.71
CA SER A 87 6.89 -2.08 3.78
C SER A 87 8.21 -2.75 4.21
N GLN A 88 8.93 -2.16 5.16
CA GLN A 88 10.23 -2.65 5.66
C GLN A 88 10.15 -3.21 7.08
N TYR A 89 9.19 -2.75 7.88
CA TYR A 89 9.08 -3.10 9.29
C TYR A 89 8.60 -4.54 9.52
N ASP A 90 9.16 -5.18 10.55
CA ASP A 90 8.74 -6.48 11.08
C ASP A 90 8.31 -6.31 12.55
N HIS A 91 7.01 -6.47 12.83
CA HIS A 91 6.47 -6.29 14.18
C HIS A 91 6.89 -7.39 15.16
N GLN A 92 7.33 -8.56 14.67
CA GLN A 92 7.69 -9.68 15.53
C GLN A 92 9.04 -9.45 16.18
N ASN A 93 10.04 -9.09 15.37
CA ASN A 93 11.40 -8.85 15.84
C ASN A 93 11.72 -7.37 16.10
N ASP A 94 10.78 -6.46 15.80
CA ASP A 94 10.93 -5.00 15.92
C ASP A 94 12.04 -4.41 15.04
N GLU A 95 12.23 -4.98 13.86
CA GLU A 95 13.33 -4.63 12.96
C GLU A 95 12.86 -4.06 11.61
N TYR A 96 13.72 -3.26 10.97
CA TYR A 96 13.49 -2.72 9.64
C TYR A 96 14.38 -3.41 8.62
N ASN A 97 13.76 -4.25 7.80
CA ASN A 97 14.44 -5.00 6.76
C ASN A 97 14.16 -4.36 5.39
N LYS A 98 15.20 -3.93 4.69
CA LYS A 98 15.05 -3.38 3.32
C LYS A 98 14.69 -4.50 2.35
N LYS A 99 13.59 -4.34 1.64
CA LYS A 99 13.06 -5.34 0.69
C LYS A 99 13.06 -4.78 -0.72
N THR A 100 13.27 -5.66 -1.70
CA THR A 100 13.24 -5.26 -3.12
C THR A 100 11.79 -5.11 -3.59
N LEU A 101 11.55 -4.26 -4.59
CA LEU A 101 10.22 -4.05 -5.14
C LEU A 101 9.59 -5.32 -5.76
N SER A 102 10.42 -6.24 -6.23
CA SER A 102 10.03 -7.55 -6.77
C SER A 102 9.59 -8.54 -5.69
N GLN A 103 10.05 -8.37 -4.45
CA GLN A 103 9.67 -9.23 -3.33
C GLN A 103 8.26 -8.86 -2.86
N ARG A 104 7.25 -9.65 -3.27
CA ARG A 104 5.83 -9.45 -2.94
C ARG A 104 5.33 -10.29 -1.77
N TRP A 105 6.10 -11.29 -1.39
CA TRP A 105 5.83 -12.17 -0.26
C TRP A 105 6.95 -12.07 0.76
N HIS A 106 6.57 -12.09 2.04
CA HIS A 106 7.49 -11.99 3.16
C HIS A 106 7.23 -13.12 4.13
N GLU A 107 8.27 -13.52 4.83
CA GLU A 107 8.15 -14.42 5.97
C GLU A 107 8.19 -13.56 7.23
N VAL A 108 7.20 -13.72 8.10
CA VAL A 108 7.05 -13.04 9.38
C VAL A 108 6.55 -14.09 10.36
N ASP A 109 7.31 -14.36 11.43
CA ASP A 109 6.97 -15.41 12.41
C ASP A 109 6.66 -16.78 11.77
N GLY A 110 7.53 -17.21 10.83
CA GLY A 110 7.37 -18.46 10.08
C GLY A 110 6.16 -18.51 9.12
N ARG A 111 5.39 -17.42 9.00
CA ARG A 111 4.21 -17.32 8.12
C ARG A 111 4.56 -16.56 6.85
N ARG A 112 4.11 -17.06 5.70
CA ARG A 112 4.21 -16.33 4.43
C ARG A 112 3.04 -15.34 4.27
N VAL A 113 3.35 -14.05 4.30
CA VAL A 113 2.38 -12.96 4.15
C VAL A 113 2.61 -12.14 2.88
N GLN A 114 1.52 -11.67 2.28
CA GLN A 114 1.57 -10.77 1.13
C GLN A 114 1.95 -9.36 1.61
N ARG A 115 2.92 -8.75 0.94
CA ARG A 115 3.55 -7.49 1.38
C ARG A 115 2.59 -6.34 1.56
N ASP A 116 1.69 -6.13 0.61
CA ASP A 116 0.81 -4.97 0.58
C ASP A 116 -0.30 -5.12 1.64
N LEU A 117 -0.83 -6.34 1.83
CA LEU A 117 -1.76 -6.69 2.93
C LEU A 117 -1.09 -6.53 4.29
N TYR A 118 0.15 -7.01 4.45
CA TYR A 118 0.90 -6.86 5.68
C TYR A 118 1.24 -5.39 5.97
N SER A 119 1.59 -4.61 4.95
CA SER A 119 1.81 -3.16 5.10
C SER A 119 0.53 -2.46 5.54
N ALA A 120 -0.63 -2.81 4.98
CA ALA A 120 -1.92 -2.27 5.40
C ALA A 120 -2.25 -2.63 6.86
N PHE A 121 -1.96 -3.86 7.29
CA PHE A 121 -2.09 -4.29 8.69
C PHE A 121 -1.21 -3.46 9.63
N LEU A 122 0.05 -3.21 9.25
CA LEU A 122 0.94 -2.36 10.04
C LEU A 122 0.43 -0.92 10.11
N ILE A 123 -0.06 -0.36 9.00
CA ILE A 123 -0.61 1.00 8.93
C ILE A 123 -1.83 1.14 9.84
N MET A 124 -2.75 0.18 9.80
CA MET A 124 -3.95 0.14 10.66
C MET A 124 -3.61 0.18 12.17
N ASN A 125 -2.40 -0.23 12.54
CA ASN A 125 -1.91 -0.23 13.92
C ASN A 125 -0.92 0.91 14.20
N VAL A 126 -0.89 1.97 13.39
CA VAL A 126 -0.08 3.17 13.69
C VAL A 126 -0.70 3.94 14.85
N LYS A 127 0.13 4.48 15.74
CA LYS A 127 -0.32 5.32 16.87
C LYS A 127 -0.94 6.63 16.37
N ASP A 128 -1.68 7.32 17.24
CA ASP A 128 -2.37 8.57 16.90
C ASP A 128 -1.44 9.69 16.40
N ASN A 129 -0.15 9.62 16.76
CA ASN A 129 0.87 10.53 16.25
C ASN A 129 1.19 10.34 14.75
N ARG A 130 0.69 9.26 14.13
CA ARG A 130 0.82 8.89 12.70
C ARG A 130 2.27 8.67 12.23
N LYS A 131 3.18 8.37 13.15
CA LYS A 131 4.63 8.32 12.90
C LYS A 131 5.28 7.00 13.29
N GLU A 132 4.64 6.23 14.17
CA GLU A 132 5.19 4.97 14.67
C GLU A 132 4.10 3.91 14.80
N ILE A 133 4.50 2.66 14.60
CA ILE A 133 3.61 1.51 14.69
C ILE A 133 3.44 1.14 16.16
N ASP A 134 2.21 0.85 16.56
CA ASP A 134 1.87 0.27 17.85
C ASP A 134 2.13 -1.23 17.82
N ARG A 135 3.36 -1.63 18.14
CA ARG A 135 3.80 -3.03 18.10
C ARG A 135 2.91 -3.93 18.96
N GLN A 136 2.47 -3.45 20.12
CA GLN A 136 1.62 -4.23 21.02
C GLN A 136 0.28 -4.58 20.36
N LYS A 137 -0.37 -3.61 19.70
CA LYS A 137 -1.59 -3.88 18.92
C LYS A 137 -1.35 -4.83 17.75
N CYS A 138 -0.19 -4.75 17.09
CA CYS A 138 0.17 -5.71 16.04
C CYS A 138 0.24 -7.13 16.60
N LEU A 139 0.91 -7.34 17.73
CA LEU A 139 1.01 -8.66 18.38
C LEU A 139 -0.38 -9.20 18.76
N GLU A 140 -1.23 -8.36 19.37
CA GLU A 140 -2.59 -8.75 19.77
C GLU A 140 -3.51 -9.11 18.60
N ARG A 141 -3.32 -8.46 17.44
CA ARG A 141 -4.18 -8.64 16.26
C ARG A 141 -3.60 -9.63 15.24
N TRP A 142 -2.42 -10.17 15.48
CA TRP A 142 -1.67 -10.97 14.50
C TRP A 142 -2.44 -12.20 14.04
N ASP A 143 -2.95 -13.02 14.97
CA ASP A 143 -3.66 -14.25 14.64
C ASP A 143 -4.93 -14.00 13.83
N GLN A 144 -5.66 -12.93 14.17
CA GLN A 144 -6.84 -12.50 13.41
C GLN A 144 -6.45 -12.06 12.00
N PHE A 145 -5.37 -11.27 11.87
CA PHE A 145 -4.88 -10.85 10.57
C PHE A 145 -4.49 -12.05 9.70
N ILE A 146 -3.76 -13.04 10.23
CA ILE A 146 -3.32 -14.20 9.46
C ILE A 146 -4.51 -15.00 8.93
N ARG A 147 -5.54 -15.21 9.76
CA ARG A 147 -6.77 -15.90 9.33
C ARG A 147 -7.45 -15.18 8.16
N LEU A 148 -7.68 -13.87 8.29
CA LEU A 148 -8.33 -13.04 7.27
C LEU A 148 -7.46 -12.92 5.99
N HIS A 149 -6.14 -12.81 6.16
CA HIS A 149 -5.18 -12.80 5.08
C HIS A 149 -5.29 -14.08 4.26
N ASP A 150 -5.26 -15.25 4.89
CA ASP A 150 -5.25 -16.53 4.18
C ASP A 150 -6.58 -16.78 3.45
N GLU A 151 -7.70 -16.36 4.02
CA GLU A 151 -9.01 -16.36 3.36
C GLU A 151 -9.03 -15.45 2.13
N GLU A 152 -8.50 -14.23 2.25
CA GLU A 152 -8.45 -13.28 1.14
C GLU A 152 -7.50 -13.74 0.03
N ILE A 153 -6.35 -14.33 0.36
CA ILE A 153 -5.44 -14.94 -0.63
C ILE A 153 -6.12 -16.10 -1.36
N LYS A 154 -6.85 -16.96 -0.65
CA LYS A 154 -7.63 -18.04 -1.28
C LYS A 154 -8.67 -17.46 -2.25
N ARG A 155 -9.42 -16.44 -1.83
CA ARG A 155 -10.40 -15.76 -2.67
C ARG A 155 -9.75 -15.18 -3.93
N LEU A 156 -8.63 -14.47 -3.78
CA LEU A 156 -7.92 -13.84 -4.90
C LEU A 156 -7.39 -14.86 -5.91
N ARG A 157 -6.88 -16.02 -5.47
CA ARG A 157 -6.42 -17.08 -6.37
C ARG A 157 -7.52 -17.72 -7.22
N LEU A 158 -8.78 -17.64 -6.78
CA LEU A 158 -9.93 -18.16 -7.52
C LEU A 158 -10.44 -17.17 -8.58
N HIS A 159 -10.01 -15.90 -8.53
CA HIS A 159 -10.42 -14.89 -9.51
C HIS A 159 -9.56 -14.94 -10.78
N SER A 160 -10.22 -14.85 -11.94
CA SER A 160 -9.55 -14.83 -13.25
C SER A 160 -8.74 -13.55 -13.53
N CYS A 161 -8.99 -12.48 -12.77
CA CYS A 161 -8.31 -11.20 -12.92
C CYS A 161 -7.84 -10.72 -11.55
N VAL A 162 -6.54 -10.85 -11.30
CA VAL A 162 -5.87 -10.30 -10.12
C VAL A 162 -4.91 -9.20 -10.56
N VAL A 163 -4.69 -8.22 -9.69
CA VAL A 163 -3.72 -7.17 -9.98
C VAL A 163 -2.32 -7.80 -10.02
N SER A 164 -1.70 -7.82 -11.19
CA SER A 164 -0.39 -8.46 -11.41
C SER A 164 0.72 -7.97 -10.47
N SER A 165 0.59 -6.78 -9.91
CA SER A 165 1.52 -6.27 -8.90
C SER A 165 1.41 -6.92 -7.53
N MET A 166 0.33 -7.66 -7.23
CA MET A 166 0.17 -8.34 -5.94
C MET A 166 1.01 -9.61 -5.83
N GLY A 167 1.40 -10.21 -6.97
CA GLY A 167 2.20 -11.45 -7.00
C GLY A 167 1.43 -12.67 -6.48
N ILE A 168 0.11 -12.70 -6.68
CA ILE A 168 -0.80 -13.79 -6.29
C ILE A 168 -1.15 -14.59 -7.54
#